data_AF-A0A0M8N0K8-F1
#
_entry.id   AF-A0A0M8N0K8-F1
#
_cell.length_a   1.000
_cell.length_b   1.000
_cell.length_c   1.000
_cell.angle_alpha   90.00
_cell.angle_beta   90.00
_cell.angle_gamma   90.00
#
_symmetry.space_group_name_H-M   'P 1'
#
loop_
_entity.id
_entity.type
_entity.pdbx_description
1 polymer ?
#
loop_
_entity_poly.entity_id
_entity_poly.type
_entity_poly.pdbx_seq_one_letter_code
_entity_poly.pdbx_strand_id
1 'polypeptide(L)'
;MKGQVLSTVLALAATGALAASSAAGSCGSEEFDVQFSTVKGYFLQDDPSTQSSDFDYASWNFGLLNRTYPTDATCASQSGLSQWQRFARWVDYLNNGRNRIDEDGNRVSYRVVFFGRHGEGWHNAAESFYGTPAWNCYYGELDGNSTASWADALLTDDGFAQARKANAYYKKLFEEDGLPYFESYYSSPLRRCIQTANTTFATLDLPATHRFEPVIKELFREGISVHTCDRRSNKTDIHAFAPQFRFEEGFAEQDPLWHGALDEGETSEHQLARSNVVLSDVFLNDESTWISVTSHSGEIGSMMSALGHQPFGLATGQIIPVFIKVVLVPKGQGAAATGTSPANATMTMSSLDAGFTHEALCNAPPVTSISGKGCVCSGGSSSAATPATTSASSASSATTLVTASTITTLVSSASSATTLVTAVPATTSASAAPAGCTTSTRHY
;
A
#
# COMPACT_ATOMS: atom_id res chain seq x y z
N MET A 1 32.59 -55.79 36.88
CA MET A 1 33.62 -56.17 35.87
C MET A 1 33.03 -55.91 34.48
N LYS A 2 33.90 -55.48 33.56
CA LYS A 2 33.75 -55.18 32.12
C LYS A 2 32.77 -56.13 31.40
N GLY A 3 32.11 -55.81 30.29
CA GLY A 3 32.28 -54.80 29.25
C GLY A 3 31.39 -55.17 28.05
N GLN A 4 31.30 -54.24 27.10
CA GLN A 4 30.43 -54.17 25.91
C GLN A 4 30.42 -55.41 24.99
N VAL A 5 29.32 -55.57 24.23
CA VAL A 5 29.33 -56.26 22.94
C VAL A 5 28.67 -55.37 21.87
N LEU A 6 29.45 -55.13 20.82
CA LEU A 6 29.14 -54.44 19.58
C LEU A 6 28.50 -55.45 18.61
N SER A 7 27.49 -55.07 17.84
CA SER A 7 27.20 -55.77 16.59
C SER A 7 26.51 -54.86 15.59
N THR A 8 27.10 -54.76 14.40
CA THR A 8 26.56 -54.12 13.21
C THR A 8 26.86 -55.03 12.02
N VAL A 9 26.14 -54.77 10.91
CA VAL A 9 26.35 -55.21 9.51
C VAL A 9 25.52 -56.45 9.12
N LEU A 10 24.81 -56.54 7.98
CA LEU A 10 24.32 -55.64 6.91
C LEU A 10 23.62 -56.53 5.86
N ALA A 11 22.62 -56.00 5.12
CA ALA A 11 22.27 -56.29 3.71
C ALA A 11 21.76 -57.72 3.30
N LEU A 12 20.87 -57.95 2.30
CA LEU A 12 20.26 -57.13 1.24
C LEU A 12 19.04 -57.88 0.59
N ALA A 13 18.15 -57.09 -0.04
CA ALA A 13 17.40 -57.28 -1.30
C ALA A 13 16.15 -58.19 -1.49
N ALA A 14 15.09 -57.52 -2.02
CA ALA A 14 14.09 -57.92 -3.06
C ALA A 14 13.07 -59.04 -2.72
N THR A 15 11.77 -59.02 -3.07
CA THR A 15 10.91 -58.27 -4.01
C THR A 15 9.44 -58.64 -3.70
N GLY A 16 8.47 -57.75 -3.96
CA GLY A 16 7.04 -58.12 -3.92
C GLY A 16 6.09 -56.93 -4.04
N ALA A 17 5.68 -56.64 -5.28
CA ALA A 17 4.68 -55.62 -5.60
C ALA A 17 3.26 -56.10 -5.30
N LEU A 18 2.46 -55.26 -4.64
CA LEU A 18 1.00 -55.32 -4.64
C LEU A 18 0.49 -53.92 -4.97
N ALA A 19 -0.12 -53.79 -6.14
CA ALA A 19 -0.77 -52.58 -6.61
C ALA A 19 -2.07 -52.36 -5.83
N ALA A 20 -2.16 -51.24 -5.11
CA ALA A 20 -3.41 -50.67 -4.65
C ALA A 20 -3.69 -49.41 -5.50
N SER A 21 -4.64 -49.54 -6.42
CA SER A 21 -5.19 -48.43 -7.19
C SER A 21 -6.04 -47.55 -6.27
N SER A 22 -5.46 -46.46 -5.77
CA SER A 22 -6.24 -45.37 -5.18
C SER A 22 -6.69 -44.42 -6.29
N ALA A 23 -7.91 -44.61 -6.76
CA ALA A 23 -8.67 -43.57 -7.45
C ALA A 23 -8.99 -42.47 -6.42
N ALA A 24 -8.02 -41.58 -6.20
CA ALA A 24 -8.30 -40.28 -5.59
C ALA A 24 -8.88 -39.41 -6.70
N GLY A 25 -10.19 -39.16 -6.63
CA GLY A 25 -10.81 -38.12 -7.46
C GLY A 25 -10.04 -36.82 -7.25
N SER A 26 -9.46 -36.30 -8.32
CA SER A 26 -9.01 -34.92 -8.36
C SER A 26 -10.26 -34.06 -8.21
N CYS A 27 -10.54 -33.60 -6.99
CA CYS A 27 -11.33 -32.40 -6.80
C CYS A 27 -10.47 -31.30 -7.40
N GLY A 28 -10.67 -31.01 -8.70
CA GLY A 28 -9.97 -29.91 -9.35
C GLY A 28 -10.23 -28.66 -8.53
N SER A 29 -9.19 -28.08 -7.93
CA SER A 29 -9.27 -26.72 -7.43
C SER A 29 -9.59 -25.86 -8.63
N GLU A 30 -10.79 -25.29 -8.69
CA GLU A 30 -11.11 -24.29 -9.71
C GLU A 30 -10.09 -23.17 -9.56
N GLU A 31 -9.25 -23.00 -10.57
CA GLU A 31 -8.25 -21.94 -10.60
C GLU A 31 -8.93 -20.71 -11.20
N PHE A 32 -8.74 -19.54 -10.58
CA PHE A 32 -9.37 -18.29 -11.02
C PHE A 32 -8.32 -17.26 -11.42
N ASP A 33 -8.64 -16.46 -12.44
CA ASP A 33 -8.01 -15.16 -12.68
C ASP A 33 -8.77 -14.09 -11.90
N VAL A 34 -8.04 -13.24 -11.18
CA VAL A 34 -8.62 -12.13 -10.40
C VAL A 34 -8.56 -10.86 -11.21
N GLN A 35 -9.71 -10.26 -11.50
CA GLN A 35 -9.80 -8.91 -12.06
C GLN A 35 -10.31 -7.96 -10.99
N PHE A 36 -9.70 -6.78 -10.88
CA PHE A 36 -10.14 -5.77 -9.92
C PHE A 36 -10.07 -4.36 -10.51
N SER A 37 -10.95 -3.48 -10.05
CA SER A 37 -10.99 -2.08 -10.48
C SER A 37 -11.66 -1.19 -9.45
N THR A 38 -11.30 0.09 -9.44
CA THR A 38 -11.94 1.10 -8.60
C THR A 38 -13.36 1.41 -9.09
N VAL A 39 -14.32 1.36 -8.17
CA VAL A 39 -15.69 1.82 -8.36
C VAL A 39 -15.78 3.30 -7.97
N LYS A 40 -15.78 4.17 -8.97
CA LYS A 40 -15.73 5.63 -8.81
C LYS A 40 -17.04 6.25 -8.33
N GLY A 41 -16.94 7.47 -7.81
CA GLY A 41 -18.06 8.32 -7.42
C GLY A 41 -18.54 8.09 -5.99
N TYR A 42 -17.70 7.50 -5.14
CA TYR A 42 -17.99 7.30 -3.71
C TYR A 42 -17.07 8.14 -2.84
N PHE A 43 -15.83 8.37 -3.29
CA PHE A 43 -14.84 9.17 -2.60
C PHE A 43 -14.44 10.39 -3.45
N LEU A 44 -14.13 11.53 -2.81
CA LEU A 44 -13.63 12.73 -3.48
C LEU A 44 -12.38 12.41 -4.32
N GLN A 45 -11.54 11.52 -3.82
CA GLN A 45 -10.32 11.05 -4.47
C GLN A 45 -10.56 10.31 -5.79
N ASP A 46 -11.80 9.88 -6.08
CA ASP A 46 -12.15 9.29 -7.37
C ASP A 46 -12.19 10.33 -8.51
N ASP A 47 -12.42 11.60 -8.17
CA ASP A 47 -12.57 12.71 -9.12
C ASP A 47 -11.20 13.28 -9.53
N PRO A 48 -10.84 13.27 -10.83
CA PRO A 48 -9.56 13.81 -11.31
C PRO A 48 -9.31 15.29 -10.97
N SER A 49 -10.33 16.04 -10.57
CA SER A 49 -10.18 17.43 -10.11
C SER A 49 -9.71 17.54 -8.66
N THR A 50 -9.88 16.51 -7.84
CA THR A 50 -9.43 16.49 -6.45
C THR A 50 -7.92 16.40 -6.38
N GLN A 51 -7.29 17.45 -5.86
CA GLN A 51 -5.84 17.52 -5.69
C GLN A 51 -5.40 16.84 -4.39
N SER A 52 -4.30 16.11 -4.45
CA SER A 52 -3.75 15.38 -3.29
C SER A 52 -2.93 16.25 -2.33
N SER A 53 -2.35 17.36 -2.80
CA SER A 53 -1.37 18.17 -2.05
C SER A 53 -1.86 18.63 -0.67
N ASP A 54 -3.14 18.98 -0.55
CA ASP A 54 -3.73 19.55 0.65
C ASP A 54 -4.87 18.69 1.21
N PHE A 55 -4.95 17.42 0.77
CA PHE A 55 -6.05 16.55 1.15
C PHE A 55 -5.83 15.95 2.55
N ASP A 56 -6.53 16.49 3.55
CA ASP A 56 -6.57 15.91 4.88
C ASP A 56 -7.78 14.97 5.03
N TYR A 57 -7.51 13.67 5.05
CA TYR A 57 -8.55 12.65 5.18
C TYR A 57 -9.45 12.87 6.41
N ALA A 58 -8.91 13.38 7.51
CA ALA A 58 -9.66 13.58 8.75
C ALA A 58 -10.66 14.74 8.65
N SER A 59 -10.29 15.78 7.90
CA SER A 59 -11.12 16.96 7.66
C SER A 59 -12.25 16.70 6.65
N TRP A 60 -12.13 15.65 5.82
CA TRP A 60 -13.04 15.38 4.71
C TRP A 60 -13.83 14.08 4.82
N ASN A 61 -13.95 13.47 6.01
CA ASN A 61 -14.63 12.18 6.18
C ASN A 61 -14.03 11.07 5.30
N PHE A 62 -12.71 11.01 5.24
CA PHE A 62 -11.93 10.24 4.25
C PHE A 62 -12.28 10.52 2.78
N GLY A 63 -12.98 11.61 2.50
CA GLY A 63 -13.53 11.96 1.20
C GLY A 63 -14.83 11.25 0.85
N LEU A 64 -15.45 10.50 1.75
CA LEU A 64 -16.73 9.86 1.47
C LEU A 64 -17.79 10.92 1.13
N LEU A 65 -18.32 10.85 -0.10
CA LEU A 65 -19.28 11.82 -0.61
C LEU A 65 -20.59 11.74 0.16
N ASN A 66 -21.14 12.90 0.54
CA ASN A 66 -22.51 12.98 1.06
C ASN A 66 -23.51 12.78 -0.09
N ARG A 67 -24.04 11.57 -0.21
CA ARG A 67 -24.91 11.15 -1.32
C ARG A 67 -26.00 10.20 -0.85
N THR A 68 -27.00 10.00 -1.72
CA THR A 68 -27.98 8.91 -1.59
C THR A 68 -27.51 7.64 -2.28
N TYR A 69 -27.99 6.51 -1.78
CA TYR A 69 -27.79 5.16 -2.31
C TYR A 69 -29.13 4.53 -2.68
N PRO A 70 -29.18 3.60 -3.65
CA PRO A 70 -30.42 2.89 -4.00
C PRO A 70 -31.06 2.16 -2.81
N THR A 71 -30.25 1.68 -1.86
CA THR A 71 -30.71 1.07 -0.59
C THR A 71 -31.41 2.04 0.35
N ASP A 72 -31.32 3.36 0.11
CA ASP A 72 -31.97 4.33 0.99
C ASP A 72 -33.50 4.29 0.85
N ALA A 73 -34.01 4.02 -0.36
CA ALA A 73 -35.44 4.01 -0.66
C ALA A 73 -36.19 2.85 0.01
N THR A 74 -35.50 1.79 0.42
CA THR A 74 -36.13 0.53 0.87
C THR A 74 -36.27 0.39 2.38
N CYS A 75 -35.83 1.37 3.18
CA CYS A 75 -36.09 1.39 4.63
C CYS A 75 -36.78 2.66 5.07
N ALA A 76 -37.82 2.53 5.89
CA ALA A 76 -38.54 3.64 6.49
C ALA A 76 -37.76 4.35 7.63
N SER A 77 -36.64 3.79 8.11
CA SER A 77 -35.86 4.29 9.26
C SER A 77 -34.62 5.12 8.90
N GLN A 78 -34.63 5.82 7.76
CA GLN A 78 -33.48 6.63 7.30
C GLN A 78 -33.17 7.82 8.22
N SER A 79 -34.10 8.22 9.08
CA SER A 79 -33.89 9.30 10.03
C SER A 79 -32.82 8.89 11.05
N GLY A 80 -31.59 9.34 10.82
CA GLY A 80 -30.49 9.24 11.79
C GLY A 80 -29.31 8.35 11.40
N LEU A 81 -29.29 7.73 10.21
CA LEU A 81 -28.09 7.02 9.76
C LEU A 81 -27.01 8.00 9.27
N SER A 82 -25.77 7.75 9.65
CA SER A 82 -24.61 8.48 9.14
C SER A 82 -24.34 8.15 7.66
N GLN A 83 -23.47 8.94 7.02
CA GLN A 83 -23.06 8.64 5.65
C GLN A 83 -22.32 7.31 5.54
N TRP A 84 -21.51 6.94 6.54
CA TRP A 84 -20.82 5.64 6.58
C TRP A 84 -21.79 4.47 6.71
N GLN A 85 -22.79 4.56 7.59
CA GLN A 85 -23.79 3.50 7.74
C GLN A 85 -24.60 3.29 6.46
N ARG A 86 -24.93 4.38 5.76
CA ARG A 86 -25.62 4.31 4.46
C ARG A 86 -24.73 3.68 3.39
N PHE A 87 -23.46 4.07 3.33
CA PHE A 87 -22.49 3.46 2.42
C PHE A 87 -22.28 1.98 2.73
N ALA A 88 -22.10 1.61 3.99
CA ALA A 88 -21.90 0.23 4.41
C ALA A 88 -23.06 -0.68 4.00
N ARG A 89 -24.30 -0.23 4.24
CA ARG A 89 -25.48 -0.96 3.80
C ARG A 89 -25.56 -1.11 2.28
N TRP A 90 -25.09 -0.12 1.53
CA TRP A 90 -24.99 -0.23 0.07
C TRP A 90 -23.96 -1.29 -0.35
N VAL A 91 -22.79 -1.32 0.28
CA VAL A 91 -21.77 -2.35 0.04
C VAL A 91 -22.30 -3.74 0.41
N ASP A 92 -22.99 -3.89 1.56
CA ASP A 92 -23.62 -5.14 1.98
C ASP A 92 -24.66 -5.62 0.95
N TYR A 93 -25.47 -4.71 0.42
CA TYR A 93 -26.42 -5.04 -0.63
C TYR A 93 -25.72 -5.57 -1.88
N LEU A 94 -24.63 -4.93 -2.31
CA LEU A 94 -23.84 -5.37 -3.46
C LEU A 94 -23.19 -6.74 -3.23
N ASN A 95 -22.82 -7.05 -1.99
CA ASN A 95 -22.25 -8.33 -1.60
C ASN A 95 -23.28 -9.41 -1.23
N ASN A 96 -24.59 -9.21 -1.46
CA ASN A 96 -25.63 -10.16 -1.07
C ASN A 96 -26.29 -10.88 -2.25
N GLY A 97 -26.50 -12.20 -2.07
CA GLY A 97 -27.35 -13.02 -2.92
C GLY A 97 -26.97 -12.98 -4.40
N ARG A 98 -27.94 -12.64 -5.25
CA ARG A 98 -27.77 -12.62 -6.71
C ARG A 98 -26.81 -11.54 -7.21
N ASN A 99 -26.46 -10.54 -6.40
CA ASN A 99 -25.56 -9.46 -6.80
C ASN A 99 -24.08 -9.90 -6.86
N ARG A 100 -23.77 -11.10 -6.34
CA ARG A 100 -22.42 -11.68 -6.36
C ARG A 100 -22.07 -12.41 -7.65
N ILE A 101 -22.89 -12.27 -8.70
CA ILE A 101 -22.68 -12.89 -10.00
C ILE A 101 -22.88 -11.81 -11.07
N ASP A 102 -21.91 -11.65 -11.98
CA ASP A 102 -22.07 -10.73 -13.11
C ASP A 102 -22.88 -11.36 -14.27
N GLU A 103 -23.05 -10.61 -15.35
CA GLU A 103 -23.79 -11.03 -16.54
C GLU A 103 -23.19 -12.25 -17.25
N ASP A 104 -21.88 -12.47 -17.07
CA ASP A 104 -21.15 -13.60 -17.63
C ASP A 104 -21.12 -14.82 -16.68
N GLY A 105 -21.73 -14.70 -15.50
CA GLY A 105 -21.77 -15.78 -14.51
C GLY A 105 -20.55 -15.85 -13.59
N ASN A 106 -19.64 -14.87 -13.65
CA ASN A 106 -18.45 -14.82 -12.81
C ASN A 106 -18.78 -14.36 -11.39
N ARG A 107 -17.99 -14.82 -10.41
CA ARG A 107 -18.15 -14.39 -9.02
C ARG A 107 -17.69 -12.95 -8.85
N VAL A 108 -18.57 -12.10 -8.37
CA VAL A 108 -18.31 -10.69 -8.06
C VAL A 108 -18.34 -10.47 -6.56
N SER A 109 -17.46 -9.60 -6.09
CA SER A 109 -17.58 -9.02 -4.77
C SER A 109 -16.97 -7.63 -4.71
N TYR A 110 -17.36 -6.87 -3.70
CA TYR A 110 -16.93 -5.50 -3.50
C TYR A 110 -16.14 -5.40 -2.19
N ARG A 111 -15.07 -4.59 -2.22
CA ARG A 111 -14.13 -4.38 -1.12
C ARG A 111 -13.94 -2.89 -0.88
N VAL A 112 -13.77 -2.48 0.37
CA VAL A 112 -13.34 -1.13 0.73
C VAL A 112 -12.00 -1.25 1.42
N VAL A 113 -10.94 -0.84 0.73
CA VAL A 113 -9.56 -0.96 1.21
C VAL A 113 -9.05 0.42 1.61
N PHE A 114 -8.58 0.56 2.84
CA PHE A 114 -7.96 1.78 3.35
C PHE A 114 -6.45 1.62 3.28
N PHE A 115 -5.84 2.29 2.32
CA PHE A 115 -4.39 2.34 2.16
C PHE A 115 -3.84 3.52 2.97
N GLY A 116 -3.05 3.22 4.00
CA GLY A 116 -2.35 4.21 4.81
C GLY A 116 -0.86 4.24 4.49
N ARG A 117 -0.33 5.42 4.13
CA ARG A 117 1.13 5.63 4.10
C ARG A 117 1.63 5.67 5.54
N HIS A 118 2.76 5.01 5.81
CA HIS A 118 3.42 5.10 7.11
C HIS A 118 3.61 6.57 7.56
N GLY A 119 3.65 6.79 8.88
CA GLY A 119 4.05 8.07 9.44
C GLY A 119 5.51 8.41 9.08
N GLU A 120 5.93 9.65 9.28
CA GLU A 120 7.30 10.07 9.01
C GLU A 120 8.33 9.14 9.68
N GLY A 121 9.22 8.58 8.87
CA GLY A 121 10.36 7.80 9.33
C GLY A 121 11.66 8.59 9.26
N TRP A 122 12.70 8.10 9.94
CA TRP A 122 14.02 8.74 9.92
C TRP A 122 14.61 8.90 8.50
N HIS A 123 14.25 8.03 7.55
CA HIS A 123 14.60 8.20 6.13
C HIS A 123 13.93 9.43 5.49
N ASN A 124 12.66 9.75 5.82
CA ASN A 124 11.98 10.94 5.30
C ASN A 124 12.58 12.23 5.90
N ALA A 125 12.88 12.20 7.20
CA ALA A 125 13.55 13.32 7.86
C ALA A 125 14.97 13.54 7.28
N ALA A 126 15.70 12.45 7.00
CA ALA A 126 17.01 12.52 6.36
C ALA A 126 16.93 13.05 4.92
N GLU A 127 16.00 12.56 4.10
CA GLU A 127 15.78 13.10 2.75
C GLU A 127 15.47 14.60 2.79
N SER A 128 14.59 15.01 3.71
CA SER A 128 14.23 16.43 3.89
C SER A 128 15.43 17.29 4.30
N PHE A 129 16.31 16.75 5.13
CA PHE A 129 17.52 17.44 5.61
C PHE A 129 18.61 17.55 4.54
N TYR A 130 18.91 16.45 3.84
CA TYR A 130 19.97 16.40 2.83
C TYR A 130 19.52 16.91 1.46
N GLY A 131 18.21 16.93 1.21
CA GLY A 131 17.60 17.24 -0.08
C GLY A 131 17.56 16.03 -1.02
N THR A 132 16.46 15.89 -1.77
CA THR A 132 16.20 14.77 -2.68
C THR A 132 17.39 14.43 -3.60
N PRO A 133 18.12 15.40 -4.20
CA PRO A 133 19.29 15.05 -5.01
C PRO A 133 20.38 14.31 -4.24
N ALA A 134 20.78 14.80 -3.06
CA ALA A 134 21.83 14.17 -2.28
C ALA A 134 21.37 12.88 -1.60
N TRP A 135 20.08 12.79 -1.27
CA TRP A 135 19.46 11.56 -0.82
C TRP A 135 19.55 10.47 -1.89
N ASN A 136 19.04 10.75 -3.09
CA ASN A 136 18.93 9.77 -4.17
C ASN A 136 20.28 9.18 -4.61
N CYS A 137 21.36 9.94 -4.48
CA CYS A 137 22.64 9.64 -5.13
C CYS A 137 23.80 9.34 -4.17
N TYR A 138 23.57 9.41 -2.85
CA TYR A 138 24.65 9.23 -1.88
C TYR A 138 24.13 8.83 -0.50
N TYR A 139 23.29 9.66 0.13
CA TYR A 139 22.91 9.42 1.53
C TYR A 139 21.94 8.25 1.70
N GLY A 140 21.06 8.00 0.72
CA GLY A 140 20.12 6.88 0.76
C GLY A 140 20.79 5.50 0.77
N GLU A 141 22.00 5.39 0.23
CA GLU A 141 22.80 4.14 0.19
C GLU A 141 23.49 3.83 1.53
N LEU A 142 23.59 4.82 2.42
CA LEU A 142 24.17 4.61 3.75
C LEU A 142 23.11 4.02 4.68
N ASP A 143 23.51 3.32 5.73
CA ASP A 143 22.55 2.83 6.75
C ASP A 143 22.04 3.97 7.66
N GLY A 144 22.78 5.08 7.74
CA GLY A 144 22.53 6.17 8.67
C GLY A 144 23.75 7.06 8.88
N ASN A 145 23.70 7.85 9.94
CA ASN A 145 24.81 8.66 10.43
C ASN A 145 24.99 8.45 11.95
N SER A 146 25.76 9.32 12.61
CA SER A 146 26.00 9.21 14.06
C SER A 146 24.78 9.50 14.94
N THR A 147 23.68 10.02 14.38
CA THR A 147 22.49 10.45 15.13
C THR A 147 21.24 9.65 14.81
N ALA A 148 21.11 9.12 13.59
CA ALA A 148 19.92 8.40 13.14
C ALA A 148 20.28 7.27 12.16
N SER A 149 19.44 6.24 12.15
CA SER A 149 19.48 5.15 11.17
C SER A 149 18.29 5.28 10.23
N TRP A 150 18.54 5.17 8.93
CA TRP A 150 17.48 5.10 7.92
C TRP A 150 17.42 3.77 7.18
N ALA A 151 18.36 2.84 7.43
CA ALA A 151 18.14 1.42 7.12
C ALA A 151 16.93 0.87 7.88
N ASP A 152 15.98 0.25 7.17
CA ASP A 152 14.68 -0.20 7.69
C ASP A 152 14.11 0.77 8.76
N ALA A 153 14.04 2.05 8.36
CA ALA A 153 13.88 3.17 9.28
C ALA A 153 12.71 3.00 10.24
N LEU A 154 12.93 3.39 11.50
CA LEU A 154 11.86 3.59 12.48
C LEU A 154 11.17 4.94 12.26
N LEU A 155 9.97 5.09 12.85
CA LEU A 155 9.26 6.36 12.92
C LEU A 155 10.01 7.41 13.75
N THR A 156 9.84 8.67 13.35
CA THR A 156 10.16 9.85 14.17
C THR A 156 9.02 10.12 15.16
N ASP A 157 9.22 11.08 16.07
CA ASP A 157 8.14 11.55 16.95
C ASP A 157 6.95 12.12 16.17
N ASP A 158 7.22 12.80 15.05
CA ASP A 158 6.20 13.31 14.13
C ASP A 158 5.46 12.18 13.44
N GLY A 159 6.16 11.12 13.02
CA GLY A 159 5.53 9.90 12.50
C GLY A 159 4.59 9.23 13.50
N PHE A 160 4.99 9.15 14.77
CA PHE A 160 4.10 8.68 15.82
C PHE A 160 2.92 9.63 16.07
N ALA A 161 3.12 10.94 15.97
CA ALA A 161 2.02 11.91 16.10
C ALA A 161 0.99 11.75 14.97
N GLN A 162 1.46 11.52 13.74
CA GLN A 162 0.61 11.23 12.58
C GLN A 162 -0.19 9.93 12.77
N ALA A 163 0.43 8.86 13.25
CA ALA A 163 -0.26 7.60 13.54
C ALA A 163 -1.28 7.74 14.69
N ARG A 164 -0.98 8.54 15.72
CA ARG A 164 -1.93 8.87 16.80
C ARG A 164 -3.11 9.71 16.30
N LYS A 165 -2.90 10.61 15.34
CA LYS A 165 -4.00 11.32 14.66
C LYS A 165 -4.94 10.32 13.97
N ALA A 166 -4.39 9.34 13.26
CA ALA A 166 -5.19 8.28 12.63
C ALA A 166 -5.96 7.45 13.66
N ASN A 167 -5.31 7.05 14.77
CA ASN A 167 -5.95 6.34 15.88
C ASN A 167 -7.17 7.10 16.42
N ALA A 168 -6.98 8.37 16.79
CA ALA A 168 -8.06 9.21 17.32
C ALA A 168 -9.20 9.37 16.32
N TYR A 169 -8.89 9.47 15.03
CA TYR A 169 -9.88 9.61 13.98
C TYR A 169 -10.68 8.33 13.73
N TYR A 170 -10.01 7.18 13.63
CA TYR A 170 -10.70 5.88 13.52
C TYR A 170 -11.57 5.60 14.74
N LYS A 171 -11.09 5.92 15.95
CA LYS A 171 -11.89 5.80 17.17
C LYS A 171 -13.21 6.56 17.05
N LYS A 172 -13.16 7.85 16.68
CA LYS A 172 -14.35 8.66 16.43
C LYS A 172 -15.26 8.02 15.38
N LEU A 173 -14.71 7.58 14.25
CA LEU A 173 -15.52 7.02 13.17
C LEU A 173 -16.20 5.70 13.55
N PHE A 174 -15.53 4.82 14.30
CA PHE A 174 -16.11 3.56 14.76
C PHE A 174 -17.17 3.78 15.85
N GLU A 175 -16.91 4.67 16.81
CA GLU A 175 -17.78 4.87 17.98
C GLU A 175 -18.96 5.81 17.69
N GLU A 176 -18.78 6.81 16.84
CA GLU A 176 -19.76 7.90 16.64
C GLU A 176 -20.36 7.91 15.22
N ASP A 177 -19.52 7.76 14.19
CA ASP A 177 -19.96 7.94 12.81
C ASP A 177 -20.33 6.62 12.11
N GLY A 178 -20.23 5.48 12.80
CA GLY A 178 -20.66 4.17 12.30
C GLY A 178 -19.90 3.68 11.06
N LEU A 179 -18.60 4.01 10.95
CA LEU A 179 -17.70 3.32 10.04
C LEU A 179 -17.64 1.83 10.44
N PRO A 180 -17.78 0.88 9.49
CA PRO A 180 -17.59 -0.53 9.82
C PRO A 180 -16.17 -0.83 10.28
N TYR A 181 -16.04 -1.71 11.28
CA TYR A 181 -14.73 -2.20 11.72
C TYR A 181 -14.04 -2.95 10.59
N PHE A 182 -12.70 -2.89 10.57
CA PHE A 182 -11.93 -3.69 9.64
C PHE A 182 -12.00 -5.16 10.03
N GLU A 183 -12.16 -6.00 9.03
CA GLU A 183 -12.16 -7.46 9.15
C GLU A 183 -10.74 -8.02 8.99
N SER A 184 -9.91 -7.33 8.18
CA SER A 184 -8.51 -7.68 7.93
C SER A 184 -7.58 -6.48 8.02
N TYR A 185 -6.37 -6.72 8.53
CA TYR A 185 -5.29 -5.74 8.65
C TYR A 185 -4.01 -6.29 8.00
N TYR A 186 -3.45 -5.54 7.06
CA TYR A 186 -2.18 -5.86 6.41
C TYR A 186 -1.14 -4.77 6.64
N SER A 187 0.13 -5.18 6.72
CA SER A 187 1.25 -4.26 6.82
C SER A 187 2.40 -4.70 5.93
N SER A 188 3.13 -3.73 5.39
CA SER A 188 4.47 -3.94 4.85
C SER A 188 5.40 -4.54 5.91
N PRO A 189 6.41 -5.34 5.53
CA PRO A 189 7.43 -5.83 6.46
C PRO A 189 8.37 -4.75 7.01
N LEU A 190 8.41 -3.56 6.41
CA LEU A 190 9.29 -2.47 6.85
C LEU A 190 8.79 -1.87 8.17
N ARG A 191 9.69 -1.69 9.14
CA ARG A 191 9.35 -1.41 10.56
C ARG A 191 8.50 -0.16 10.75
N ARG A 192 8.72 0.89 9.95
CA ARG A 192 7.87 2.11 9.93
C ARG A 192 6.39 1.83 9.69
N CYS A 193 6.04 0.88 8.82
CA CYS A 193 4.65 0.49 8.57
C CYS A 193 4.09 -0.30 9.75
N ILE A 194 4.88 -1.20 10.33
CA ILE A 194 4.50 -1.98 11.52
C ILE A 194 4.22 -1.04 12.71
N GLN A 195 5.11 -0.07 12.98
CA GLN A 195 4.91 0.93 14.02
C GLN A 195 3.68 1.80 13.75
N THR A 196 3.47 2.21 12.50
CA THR A 196 2.29 3.01 12.11
C THR A 196 1.00 2.23 12.35
N ALA A 197 0.90 0.99 11.86
CA ALA A 197 -0.26 0.14 12.03
C ALA A 197 -0.53 -0.13 13.52
N ASN A 198 0.50 -0.51 14.28
CA ASN A 198 0.38 -0.78 15.69
C ASN A 198 -0.08 0.45 16.48
N THR A 199 0.51 1.63 16.22
CA THR A 199 0.12 2.88 16.87
C THR A 199 -1.30 3.31 16.49
N THR A 200 -1.71 3.04 15.24
CA THR A 200 -3.05 3.39 14.75
C THR A 200 -4.14 2.51 15.36
N PHE A 201 -3.91 1.20 15.54
CA PHE A 201 -5.01 0.26 15.81
C PHE A 201 -4.93 -0.48 17.14
N ALA A 202 -3.75 -0.73 17.70
CA ALA A 202 -3.59 -1.69 18.80
C ALA A 202 -4.29 -1.30 20.12
N THR A 203 -4.60 -0.02 20.29
CA THR A 203 -5.26 0.52 21.49
C THR A 203 -6.73 0.87 21.28
N LEU A 204 -7.29 0.60 20.10
CA LEU A 204 -8.71 0.81 19.85
C LEU A 204 -9.55 -0.27 20.55
N ASP A 205 -10.73 0.10 21.04
CA ASP A 205 -11.69 -0.85 21.61
C ASP A 205 -12.45 -1.54 20.46
N LEU A 206 -11.90 -2.66 20.00
CA LEU A 206 -12.42 -3.41 18.86
C LEU A 206 -13.27 -4.60 19.31
N PRO A 207 -14.40 -4.90 18.65
CA PRO A 207 -15.19 -6.09 18.93
C PRO A 207 -14.35 -7.37 18.82
N ALA A 208 -14.69 -8.39 19.62
CA ALA A 208 -13.98 -9.67 19.60
C ALA A 208 -14.00 -10.38 18.23
N THR A 209 -14.94 -10.03 17.34
CA THR A 209 -15.05 -10.54 15.97
C THR A 209 -14.20 -9.77 14.95
N HIS A 210 -13.63 -8.63 15.32
CA HIS A 210 -12.86 -7.73 14.45
C HIS A 210 -11.57 -7.27 15.15
N ARG A 211 -10.86 -8.21 15.76
CA ARG A 211 -9.64 -7.91 16.52
C ARG A 211 -8.53 -7.42 15.60
N PHE A 212 -7.66 -6.58 16.14
CA PHE A 212 -6.44 -6.19 15.45
C PHE A 212 -5.45 -7.37 15.41
N GLU A 213 -5.49 -8.15 14.34
CA GLU A 213 -4.64 -9.32 14.09
C GLU A 213 -3.87 -9.19 12.77
N PRO A 214 -2.92 -8.23 12.69
CA PRO A 214 -2.29 -7.85 11.43
C PRO A 214 -1.41 -8.95 10.83
N VAL A 215 -1.44 -9.02 9.51
CA VAL A 215 -0.58 -9.90 8.70
C VAL A 215 0.44 -9.06 7.92
N ILE A 216 1.71 -9.42 8.08
CA ILE A 216 2.82 -8.89 7.30
C ILE A 216 2.84 -9.61 5.95
N LYS A 217 2.70 -8.85 4.87
CA LYS A 217 2.84 -9.35 3.49
C LYS A 217 3.99 -8.64 2.80
N GLU A 218 4.93 -9.41 2.27
CA GLU A 218 6.19 -8.97 1.68
C GLU A 218 5.96 -7.87 0.63
N LEU A 219 5.00 -8.10 -0.24
CA LEU A 219 4.77 -7.31 -1.44
C LEU A 219 3.96 -6.02 -1.19
N PHE A 220 3.67 -5.66 0.07
CA PHE A 220 3.23 -4.31 0.44
C PHE A 220 4.40 -3.37 0.77
N ARG A 221 5.66 -3.80 0.58
CA ARG A 221 6.86 -2.97 0.73
C ARG A 221 6.97 -1.88 -0.34
N GLU A 222 7.73 -0.82 -0.01
CA GLU A 222 8.01 0.31 -0.90
C GLU A 222 8.64 -0.16 -2.21
N GLY A 223 8.64 0.70 -3.22
CA GLY A 223 9.48 0.51 -4.40
C GLY A 223 10.92 0.24 -3.96
N ILE A 224 11.57 -0.74 -4.59
CA ILE A 224 12.84 -1.27 -4.08
C ILE A 224 13.99 -0.62 -4.85
N SER A 225 14.56 0.44 -4.30
CA SER A 225 15.77 1.07 -4.87
C SER A 225 17.04 0.55 -4.20
N VAL A 226 18.18 1.14 -4.56
CA VAL A 226 19.45 0.93 -3.84
C VAL A 226 19.44 1.48 -2.41
N HIS A 227 18.42 2.26 -2.03
CA HIS A 227 18.38 2.90 -0.71
C HIS A 227 18.20 1.86 0.40
N THR A 228 18.94 2.02 1.49
CA THR A 228 18.91 1.07 2.62
C THR A 228 17.58 1.09 3.37
N CYS A 229 16.79 2.15 3.21
CA CYS A 229 15.43 2.24 3.75
C CYS A 229 14.45 1.26 3.08
N ASP A 230 14.79 0.74 1.91
CA ASP A 230 13.98 -0.23 1.18
C ASP A 230 14.35 -1.66 1.54
N ARG A 231 15.54 -1.88 2.12
CA ARG A 231 15.98 -3.16 2.68
C ARG A 231 15.22 -3.45 3.97
N ARG A 232 14.44 -4.54 4.00
CA ARG A 232 13.77 -4.96 5.24
C ARG A 232 14.72 -5.71 6.16
N SER A 233 14.44 -5.66 7.46
CA SER A 233 15.05 -6.58 8.42
C SER A 233 14.73 -8.05 8.07
N ASN A 234 15.53 -8.99 8.59
CA ASN A 234 15.21 -10.41 8.48
C ASN A 234 13.95 -10.75 9.30
N LYS A 235 13.32 -11.88 8.99
CA LYS A 235 12.08 -12.34 9.62
C LYS A 235 12.23 -12.51 11.14
N THR A 236 13.36 -13.04 11.61
CA THR A 236 13.63 -13.19 13.05
C THR A 236 13.59 -11.85 13.78
N ASP A 237 14.24 -10.83 13.23
CA ASP A 237 14.29 -9.48 13.80
C ASP A 237 12.93 -8.78 13.72
N ILE A 238 12.18 -8.96 12.64
CA ILE A 238 10.80 -8.45 12.53
C ILE A 238 9.90 -9.12 13.57
N HIS A 239 10.01 -10.44 13.75
CA HIS A 239 9.22 -11.17 14.74
C HIS A 239 9.55 -10.73 16.17
N ALA A 240 10.83 -10.54 16.49
CA ALA A 240 11.25 -10.01 17.78
C ALA A 240 10.74 -8.57 18.01
N PHE A 241 10.69 -7.76 16.95
CA PHE A 241 10.20 -6.39 16.99
C PHE A 241 8.67 -6.29 17.16
N ALA A 242 7.92 -7.17 16.51
CA ALA A 242 6.45 -7.18 16.51
C ALA A 242 5.88 -8.61 16.63
N PRO A 243 6.00 -9.24 17.82
CA PRO A 243 5.61 -10.64 18.00
C PRO A 243 4.10 -10.89 17.84
N GLN A 244 3.29 -9.83 17.92
CA GLN A 244 1.85 -9.85 17.73
C GLN A 244 1.41 -9.84 16.25
N PHE A 245 2.34 -9.55 15.32
CA PHE A 245 2.07 -9.57 13.89
C PHE A 245 2.34 -10.98 13.34
N ARG A 246 1.43 -11.48 12.50
CA ARG A 246 1.63 -12.75 11.79
C ARG A 246 2.34 -12.50 10.47
N PHE A 247 3.13 -13.44 10.00
CA PHE A 247 3.65 -13.42 8.64
C PHE A 247 2.71 -14.20 7.71
N GLU A 248 2.67 -13.80 6.44
CA GLU A 248 2.11 -14.66 5.40
C GLU A 248 2.87 -16.00 5.29
N GLU A 249 2.19 -16.98 4.71
CA GLU A 249 2.79 -18.28 4.44
C GLU A 249 4.00 -18.14 3.50
N GLY A 250 5.08 -18.87 3.78
CA GLY A 250 6.29 -18.83 2.94
C GLY A 250 7.17 -17.59 3.10
N PHE A 251 6.86 -16.66 4.01
CA PHE A 251 7.67 -15.45 4.22
C PHE A 251 9.15 -15.78 4.48
N ALA A 252 10.02 -15.24 3.63
CA ALA A 252 11.45 -15.54 3.59
C ALA A 252 12.22 -14.96 4.80
N GLU A 253 13.21 -15.71 5.29
CA GLU A 253 14.03 -15.28 6.42
C GLU A 253 14.81 -13.99 6.09
N GLN A 254 15.66 -14.05 5.06
CA GLN A 254 16.39 -12.89 4.56
C GLN A 254 15.54 -12.10 3.57
N ASP A 255 15.90 -10.84 3.32
CA ASP A 255 15.31 -10.02 2.26
C ASP A 255 15.76 -10.56 0.89
N PRO A 256 14.85 -11.15 0.08
CA PRO A 256 15.23 -11.74 -1.20
C PRO A 256 15.13 -10.75 -2.36
N LEU A 257 14.62 -9.52 -2.14
CA LEU A 257 14.31 -8.58 -3.23
C LEU A 257 15.22 -7.35 -3.24
N TRP A 258 15.89 -7.02 -2.13
CA TRP A 258 16.76 -5.85 -2.10
C TRP A 258 18.15 -6.15 -2.70
N HIS A 259 18.44 -5.58 -3.86
CA HIS A 259 19.70 -5.74 -4.59
C HIS A 259 20.61 -4.51 -4.50
N GLY A 260 20.44 -3.65 -3.48
CA GLY A 260 21.22 -2.41 -3.38
C GLY A 260 22.74 -2.62 -3.26
N ALA A 261 23.21 -3.77 -2.76
CA ALA A 261 24.64 -4.12 -2.78
C ALA A 261 25.21 -4.41 -4.19
N LEU A 262 24.34 -4.54 -5.19
CA LEU A 262 24.66 -4.69 -6.61
C LEU A 262 24.39 -3.39 -7.39
N ASP A 263 24.10 -2.28 -6.70
CA ASP A 263 23.65 -1.01 -7.29
C ASP A 263 22.40 -1.18 -8.16
N GLU A 264 21.52 -2.12 -7.83
CA GLU A 264 20.31 -2.43 -8.60
C GLU A 264 19.03 -2.01 -7.88
N GLY A 265 18.11 -1.41 -8.63
CA GLY A 265 16.75 -1.04 -8.19
C GLY A 265 15.66 -1.55 -9.14
N GLU A 266 14.47 -1.72 -8.57
CA GLU A 266 13.24 -2.20 -9.19
C GLU A 266 12.70 -1.19 -10.21
N THR A 267 12.33 -1.65 -11.40
CA THR A 267 11.65 -0.83 -12.40
C THR A 267 10.18 -0.59 -12.01
N SER A 268 9.61 0.52 -12.49
CA SER A 268 8.19 0.82 -12.28
C SER A 268 7.25 -0.29 -12.80
N GLU A 269 7.61 -0.95 -13.91
CA GLU A 269 6.84 -2.07 -14.46
C GLU A 269 6.87 -3.28 -13.52
N HIS A 270 8.02 -3.55 -12.90
CA HIS A 270 8.15 -4.64 -11.95
C HIS A 270 7.39 -4.34 -10.65
N GLN A 271 7.49 -3.12 -10.12
CA GLN A 271 6.70 -2.70 -8.97
C GLN A 271 5.19 -2.85 -9.25
N LEU A 272 4.72 -2.41 -10.42
CA LEU A 272 3.32 -2.58 -10.83
C LEU A 272 2.91 -4.05 -10.88
N ALA A 273 3.75 -4.92 -11.43
CA ALA A 273 3.48 -6.34 -11.46
C ALA A 273 3.41 -6.94 -10.04
N ARG A 274 4.32 -6.55 -9.15
CA ARG A 274 4.31 -6.96 -7.73
C ARG A 274 3.07 -6.47 -6.98
N SER A 275 2.64 -5.24 -7.22
CA SER A 275 1.39 -4.69 -6.68
C SER A 275 0.16 -5.47 -7.17
N ASN A 276 0.14 -5.91 -8.44
CA ASN A 276 -0.93 -6.78 -8.95
C ASN A 276 -0.94 -8.14 -8.26
N VAL A 277 0.24 -8.74 -8.02
CA VAL A 277 0.35 -10.03 -7.32
C VAL A 277 -0.24 -9.93 -5.90
N VAL A 278 0.13 -8.92 -5.12
CA VAL A 278 -0.36 -8.81 -3.73
C VAL A 278 -1.85 -8.49 -3.66
N LEU A 279 -2.37 -7.66 -4.57
CA LEU A 279 -3.81 -7.38 -4.65
C LEU A 279 -4.60 -8.62 -5.06
N SER A 280 -4.12 -9.37 -6.07
CA SER A 280 -4.72 -10.63 -6.50
C SER A 280 -4.74 -11.65 -5.36
N ASP A 281 -3.64 -11.80 -4.63
CA ASP A 281 -3.57 -12.72 -3.48
C ASP A 281 -4.57 -12.34 -2.39
N VAL A 282 -4.63 -11.06 -1.98
CA VAL A 282 -5.61 -10.59 -1.00
C VAL A 282 -7.03 -10.84 -1.48
N PHE A 283 -7.37 -10.48 -2.72
CA PHE A 283 -8.74 -10.61 -3.20
C PHE A 283 -9.17 -12.04 -3.50
N LEU A 284 -8.22 -12.96 -3.71
CA LEU A 284 -8.49 -14.38 -3.87
C LEU A 284 -8.66 -15.09 -2.52
N ASN A 285 -7.85 -14.72 -1.53
CA ASN A 285 -7.71 -15.47 -0.28
C ASN A 285 -8.37 -14.78 0.94
N ASP A 286 -8.86 -13.55 0.79
CA ASP A 286 -9.54 -12.78 1.82
C ASP A 286 -10.97 -12.39 1.39
N GLU A 287 -11.96 -12.94 2.10
CA GLU A 287 -13.37 -12.63 1.86
C GLU A 287 -13.84 -11.33 2.54
N SER A 288 -12.97 -10.70 3.35
CA SER A 288 -13.26 -9.50 4.14
C SER A 288 -13.74 -8.33 3.29
N THR A 289 -14.78 -7.60 3.70
CA THR A 289 -15.24 -6.41 2.96
C THR A 289 -14.42 -5.17 3.30
N TRP A 290 -14.15 -4.95 4.59
CA TRP A 290 -13.44 -3.77 5.09
C TRP A 290 -12.00 -4.13 5.47
N ILE A 291 -11.04 -3.61 4.72
CA ILE A 291 -9.63 -4.00 4.84
C ILE A 291 -8.76 -2.77 5.10
N SER A 292 -7.81 -2.88 6.02
CA SER A 292 -6.75 -1.87 6.21
C SER A 292 -5.41 -2.39 5.67
N VAL A 293 -4.69 -1.55 4.92
CA VAL A 293 -3.34 -1.83 4.43
C VAL A 293 -2.42 -0.67 4.82
N THR A 294 -1.39 -0.92 5.61
CA THR A 294 -0.35 0.07 5.92
C THR A 294 0.89 -0.17 5.05
N SER A 295 1.21 0.79 4.18
CA SER A 295 2.25 0.67 3.16
C SER A 295 2.97 2.01 2.95
N HIS A 296 3.48 2.27 1.75
CA HIS A 296 4.41 3.36 1.43
C HIS A 296 3.93 4.18 0.24
N SER A 297 4.56 5.33 0.00
CA SER A 297 4.12 6.26 -1.05
C SER A 297 4.18 5.65 -2.46
N GLY A 298 5.31 5.04 -2.84
CA GLY A 298 5.49 4.46 -4.17
C GLY A 298 4.58 3.25 -4.36
N GLU A 299 4.56 2.35 -3.37
CA GLU A 299 3.72 1.15 -3.44
C GLU A 299 2.22 1.48 -3.52
N ILE A 300 1.73 2.44 -2.73
CA ILE A 300 0.33 2.87 -2.83
C ILE A 300 0.06 3.51 -4.19
N GLY A 301 0.98 4.31 -4.73
CA GLY A 301 0.86 4.87 -6.08
C GLY A 301 0.80 3.79 -7.18
N SER A 302 1.60 2.74 -7.05
CA SER A 302 1.59 1.57 -7.94
C SER A 302 0.27 0.80 -7.83
N MET A 303 -0.23 0.56 -6.60
CA MET A 303 -1.54 -0.05 -6.36
C MET A 303 -2.68 0.80 -6.94
N MET A 304 -2.62 2.14 -6.85
CA MET A 304 -3.63 3.01 -7.48
C MET A 304 -3.67 2.81 -9.00
N SER A 305 -2.49 2.67 -9.62
CA SER A 305 -2.37 2.38 -11.06
C SER A 305 -2.96 1.01 -11.41
N ALA A 306 -2.65 -0.03 -10.63
CA ALA A 306 -3.22 -1.38 -10.79
C ALA A 306 -4.75 -1.38 -10.67
N LEU A 307 -5.30 -0.57 -9.75
CA LEU A 307 -6.73 -0.44 -9.49
C LEU A 307 -7.47 0.45 -10.52
N GLY A 308 -6.77 1.05 -11.48
CA GLY A 308 -7.36 2.02 -12.42
C GLY A 308 -7.88 3.29 -11.73
N HIS A 309 -7.35 3.60 -10.54
CA HIS A 309 -7.59 4.85 -9.82
C HIS A 309 -6.74 5.97 -10.44
N GLN A 310 -7.11 7.23 -10.20
CA GLN A 310 -6.22 8.33 -10.59
C GLN A 310 -4.92 8.33 -9.75
N PRO A 311 -3.83 8.93 -10.23
CA PRO A 311 -2.68 9.21 -9.37
C PRO A 311 -3.10 10.05 -8.16
N PHE A 312 -2.83 9.55 -6.96
CA PHE A 312 -3.14 10.27 -5.72
C PHE A 312 -2.00 10.11 -4.73
N GLY A 313 -1.12 11.11 -4.66
CA GLY A 313 0.04 11.07 -3.77
C GLY A 313 -0.38 11.22 -2.31
N LEU A 314 0.20 10.42 -1.42
CA LEU A 314 -0.06 10.52 0.02
C LEU A 314 1.13 11.15 0.74
N ALA A 315 0.90 12.17 1.54
CA ALA A 315 1.90 12.61 2.52
C ALA A 315 2.07 11.57 3.64
N THR A 316 3.15 11.65 4.42
CA THR A 316 3.39 10.73 5.54
C THR A 316 2.19 10.73 6.51
N GLY A 317 1.72 9.54 6.88
CA GLY A 317 0.55 9.36 7.74
C GLY A 317 -0.81 9.67 7.11
N GLN A 318 -0.88 9.97 5.81
CA GLN A 318 -2.15 10.08 5.09
C GLN A 318 -2.72 8.71 4.72
N ILE A 319 -4.04 8.68 4.54
CA ILE A 319 -4.82 7.47 4.28
C ILE A 319 -5.83 7.75 3.17
N ILE A 320 -5.98 6.81 2.24
CA ILE A 320 -6.98 6.82 1.16
C ILE A 320 -7.82 5.53 1.21
N PRO A 321 -9.16 5.63 1.38
CA PRO A 321 -10.05 4.51 1.08
C PRO A 321 -10.31 4.41 -0.41
N VAL A 322 -10.38 3.17 -0.89
CA VAL A 322 -10.72 2.85 -2.28
C VAL A 322 -11.82 1.81 -2.29
N PHE A 323 -12.90 2.10 -3.02
CA PHE A 323 -13.98 1.15 -3.24
C PHE A 323 -13.68 0.32 -4.49
N ILE A 324 -13.60 -1.01 -4.36
CA ILE A 324 -13.03 -1.90 -5.37
C ILE A 324 -14.06 -2.96 -5.74
N LYS A 325 -14.27 -3.19 -7.03
CA LYS A 325 -14.99 -4.35 -7.56
C LYS A 325 -13.95 -5.42 -7.90
N VAL A 326 -14.16 -6.64 -7.41
CA VAL A 326 -13.37 -7.84 -7.68
C VAL A 326 -14.25 -8.82 -8.46
N VAL A 327 -13.69 -9.40 -9.53
CA VAL A 327 -14.32 -10.44 -10.35
C VAL A 327 -13.36 -11.63 -10.43
N LEU A 328 -13.84 -12.81 -10.06
CA LEU A 328 -13.11 -14.08 -10.18
C LEU A 328 -13.57 -14.80 -11.45
N VAL A 329 -12.68 -14.93 -12.42
CA VAL A 329 -12.94 -15.56 -13.72
C VAL A 329 -12.35 -16.96 -13.73
N PRO A 330 -13.14 -18.04 -13.95
CA PRO A 330 -12.61 -19.40 -14.01
C PRO A 330 -11.58 -19.57 -15.14
N LYS A 331 -10.39 -20.10 -14.81
CA LYS A 331 -9.37 -20.40 -15.82
C LYS A 331 -9.88 -21.49 -16.77
N GLY A 332 -9.88 -21.19 -18.07
CA GLY A 332 -10.31 -22.10 -19.14
C GLY A 332 -11.69 -21.82 -19.74
N GLN A 333 -12.44 -20.84 -19.20
CA GLN A 333 -13.64 -20.30 -19.87
C GLN A 333 -13.39 -18.83 -20.24
N GLY A 334 -13.15 -18.56 -21.54
CA GLY A 334 -13.29 -17.22 -22.11
C GLY A 334 -12.10 -16.28 -21.97
N ALA A 335 -11.05 -16.51 -22.77
CA ALA A 335 -10.37 -15.38 -23.41
C ALA A 335 -11.32 -14.78 -24.46
N ALA A 336 -12.38 -14.12 -24.00
CA ALA A 336 -13.22 -13.24 -24.82
C ALA A 336 -12.80 -11.81 -24.50
N ALA A 337 -12.26 -11.15 -25.51
CA ALA A 337 -11.69 -9.83 -25.47
C ALA A 337 -12.61 -8.77 -24.83
N THR A 338 -12.27 -8.32 -23.63
CA THR A 338 -12.41 -6.92 -23.24
C THR A 338 -11.00 -6.35 -23.13
N GLY A 339 -10.74 -5.23 -23.82
CA GLY A 339 -9.41 -4.68 -24.12
C GLY A 339 -8.66 -4.07 -22.93
N THR A 340 -8.70 -4.71 -21.76
CA THR A 340 -7.84 -4.41 -20.62
C THR A 340 -6.97 -5.64 -20.39
N SER A 341 -5.69 -5.54 -20.74
CA SER A 341 -4.71 -6.62 -20.68
C SER A 341 -4.78 -7.38 -19.34
N PRO A 342 -4.83 -8.73 -19.33
CA PRO A 342 -4.68 -9.46 -18.09
C PRO A 342 -3.21 -9.34 -17.67
N ALA A 343 -2.92 -8.42 -16.75
CA ALA A 343 -1.66 -8.40 -16.02
C ALA A 343 -1.69 -9.44 -14.87
N ASN A 344 -2.15 -10.66 -15.16
CA ASN A 344 -2.02 -11.81 -14.27
C ASN A 344 -1.12 -12.84 -14.95
N ALA A 345 0.16 -12.47 -15.12
CA ALA A 345 1.19 -13.48 -15.14
C ALA A 345 1.43 -13.88 -13.68
N THR A 346 1.25 -15.16 -13.36
CA THR A 346 1.77 -15.73 -12.11
C THR A 346 3.28 -15.50 -12.12
N MET A 347 3.74 -14.43 -11.46
CA MET A 347 5.15 -14.17 -11.29
C MET A 347 5.71 -15.29 -10.41
N THR A 348 6.58 -16.12 -11.00
CA THR A 348 7.44 -17.00 -10.21
C THR A 348 8.50 -16.16 -9.51
N MET A 349 9.08 -16.64 -8.40
CA MET A 349 10.24 -15.94 -7.79
C MET A 349 11.37 -15.67 -8.82
N SER A 350 11.54 -16.52 -9.84
CA SER A 350 12.49 -16.32 -10.93
C SER A 350 12.10 -15.25 -11.97
N SER A 351 10.84 -14.81 -12.01
CA SER A 351 10.43 -13.68 -12.86
C SER A 351 10.49 -12.34 -12.11
N LEU A 352 10.77 -12.36 -10.80
CA LEU A 352 11.01 -11.14 -10.02
C LEU A 352 12.40 -10.53 -10.31
N ASP A 353 13.38 -11.34 -10.73
CA ASP A 353 14.73 -10.85 -11.10
C ASP A 353 14.73 -10.06 -12.43
N ALA A 354 13.76 -10.28 -13.32
CA ALA A 354 13.69 -9.62 -14.62
C ALA A 354 13.27 -8.13 -14.53
N GLY A 355 13.11 -7.61 -13.32
CA GLY A 355 12.62 -6.27 -13.02
C GLY A 355 13.63 -5.33 -12.38
N PHE A 356 14.90 -5.71 -12.26
CA PHE A 356 15.93 -4.87 -11.64
C PHE A 356 16.89 -4.30 -12.67
N THR A 357 17.32 -3.06 -12.45
CA THR A 357 18.28 -2.35 -13.30
C THR A 357 19.28 -1.58 -12.47
N HIS A 358 20.49 -1.39 -12.99
CA HIS A 358 21.50 -0.58 -12.30
C HIS A 358 21.06 0.89 -12.16
N GLU A 359 21.14 1.40 -10.95
CA GLU A 359 20.96 2.82 -10.64
C GLU A 359 22.31 3.55 -10.71
N ALA A 360 22.32 4.75 -11.29
CA ALA A 360 23.52 5.56 -11.39
C ALA A 360 23.73 6.34 -10.07
N LEU A 361 24.83 6.07 -9.37
CA LEU A 361 25.13 6.61 -8.05
C LEU A 361 26.42 7.45 -8.05
N CYS A 362 26.61 8.20 -6.96
CA CYS A 362 27.79 9.05 -6.79
C CYS A 362 28.57 8.68 -5.53
N ASN A 363 29.90 8.69 -5.62
CA ASN A 363 30.77 8.43 -4.45
C ASN A 363 30.80 9.59 -3.43
N ALA A 364 30.08 10.67 -3.70
CA ALA A 364 29.96 11.89 -2.89
C ALA A 364 28.67 12.62 -3.27
N PRO A 365 28.19 13.59 -2.46
CA PRO A 365 27.01 14.36 -2.78
C PRO A 365 27.03 14.92 -4.23
N PRO A 366 25.95 14.71 -5.00
CA PRO A 366 25.90 15.08 -6.41
C PRO A 366 25.70 16.58 -6.61
N VAL A 367 25.82 17.03 -7.85
CA VAL A 367 25.35 18.35 -8.28
C VAL A 367 23.81 18.37 -8.32
N THR A 368 23.20 17.32 -8.85
CA THR A 368 21.74 17.14 -8.90
C THR A 368 21.37 15.67 -9.17
N SER A 369 20.08 15.34 -9.06
CA SER A 369 19.49 14.08 -9.52
C SER A 369 18.32 14.40 -10.45
N ILE A 370 18.19 13.70 -11.57
CA ILE A 370 17.11 13.91 -12.53
C ILE A 370 16.26 12.65 -12.61
N SER A 371 14.95 12.77 -12.34
CA SER A 371 14.00 11.66 -12.46
C SER A 371 14.06 11.04 -13.86
N GLY A 372 14.19 9.70 -13.92
CA GLY A 372 14.33 8.93 -15.15
C GLY A 372 15.68 9.07 -15.89
N LYS A 373 16.63 9.87 -15.38
CA LYS A 373 17.97 10.03 -15.97
C LYS A 373 19.12 9.74 -15.00
N GLY A 374 18.84 9.66 -13.70
CA GLY A 374 19.82 9.33 -12.68
C GLY A 374 20.62 10.52 -12.15
N CYS A 375 21.75 10.23 -11.50
CA CYS A 375 22.55 11.18 -10.75
C CYS A 375 23.59 11.92 -11.61
N VAL A 376 23.84 13.19 -11.26
CA VAL A 376 24.89 14.02 -11.87
C VAL A 376 25.98 14.28 -10.83
N CYS A 377 27.06 13.49 -10.89
CA CYS A 377 28.10 13.50 -9.86
C CYS A 377 29.09 14.66 -9.98
N SER A 378 29.52 15.20 -8.85
CA SER A 378 30.58 16.20 -8.75
C SER A 378 31.92 15.61 -9.20
N GLY A 379 32.47 16.06 -10.32
CA GLY A 379 33.80 15.62 -10.81
C GLY A 379 33.83 14.35 -11.65
N GLY A 380 32.68 13.89 -12.20
CA GLY A 380 32.63 12.83 -13.21
C GLY A 380 32.91 11.41 -12.70
N SER A 381 33.02 11.19 -11.39
CA SER A 381 33.18 9.87 -10.79
C SER A 381 31.80 9.28 -10.46
N SER A 382 31.23 8.53 -11.40
CA SER A 382 30.05 7.69 -11.20
C SER A 382 30.47 6.23 -11.02
N SER A 383 29.76 5.45 -10.20
CA SER A 383 29.74 4.00 -10.38
C SER A 383 29.10 3.72 -11.75
N ALA A 384 29.77 2.93 -12.59
CA ALA A 384 29.43 2.84 -14.00
C ALA A 384 28.14 2.03 -14.21
N ALA A 385 27.02 2.70 -14.49
CA ALA A 385 25.85 2.04 -15.08
C ALA A 385 26.17 1.66 -16.55
N THR A 386 26.02 0.38 -16.88
CA THR A 386 26.21 -0.12 -18.26
C THR A 386 25.03 0.38 -19.12
N PRO A 387 25.25 1.06 -20.26
CA PRO A 387 24.13 1.53 -21.07
C PRO A 387 23.40 0.34 -21.72
N ALA A 388 22.09 0.26 -21.52
CA ALA A 388 21.23 -0.57 -22.34
C ALA A 388 21.38 -0.16 -23.81
N THR A 389 21.76 -1.13 -24.65
CA THR A 389 22.06 -0.91 -26.07
C THR A 389 20.76 -0.63 -26.82
N THR A 390 20.49 0.64 -27.11
CA THR A 390 19.46 1.01 -28.10
C THR A 390 20.11 1.04 -29.48
N SER A 391 19.69 0.13 -30.35
CA SER A 391 20.05 0.11 -31.76
C SER A 391 19.43 1.32 -32.47
N ALA A 392 20.22 2.39 -32.65
CA ALA A 392 19.83 3.55 -33.42
C ALA A 392 20.22 3.39 -34.90
N SER A 393 19.21 3.28 -35.77
CA SER A 393 19.33 3.44 -37.21
C SER A 393 19.66 4.90 -37.55
N SER A 394 20.61 5.07 -38.46
CA SER A 394 21.18 6.33 -38.95
C SER A 394 20.17 7.28 -39.61
N ALA A 395 20.22 8.58 -39.27
CA ALA A 395 19.87 9.66 -40.19
C ALA A 395 20.63 10.97 -39.84
N SER A 396 20.99 11.68 -40.89
CA SER A 396 22.10 12.64 -40.99
C SER A 396 21.81 14.07 -40.48
N SER A 397 22.92 14.74 -40.20
CA SER A 397 23.19 16.13 -39.82
C SER A 397 22.35 17.24 -40.48
N ALA A 398 22.03 18.27 -39.68
CA ALA A 398 22.08 19.67 -40.11
C ALA A 398 22.40 20.60 -38.92
N THR A 399 23.49 21.35 -39.08
CA THR A 399 24.06 22.31 -38.12
C THR A 399 23.42 23.68 -38.31
N THR A 400 22.94 24.32 -37.24
CA THR A 400 22.71 25.77 -37.23
C THR A 400 23.21 26.36 -35.92
N LEU A 401 24.26 27.19 -36.02
CA LEU A 401 24.75 28.07 -34.95
C LEU A 401 23.72 29.18 -34.68
N VAL A 402 23.44 29.47 -33.40
CA VAL A 402 23.04 30.81 -32.98
C VAL A 402 23.78 31.18 -31.69
N THR A 403 24.39 32.35 -31.76
CA THR A 403 25.28 33.04 -30.82
C THR A 403 24.59 33.49 -29.52
N ALA A 404 25.37 33.48 -28.44
CA ALA A 404 25.02 34.02 -27.13
C ALA A 404 24.97 35.55 -27.11
N SER A 405 24.08 36.12 -26.29
CA SER A 405 24.29 37.44 -25.67
C SER A 405 23.53 37.55 -24.35
N THR A 406 24.34 37.88 -23.34
CA THR A 406 24.09 38.30 -21.96
C THR A 406 22.94 39.28 -21.77
N ILE A 407 22.09 39.07 -20.75
CA ILE A 407 21.36 40.15 -20.08
C ILE A 407 21.39 39.96 -18.55
N THR A 408 21.66 41.10 -17.92
CA THR A 408 21.99 41.45 -16.56
C THR A 408 20.88 41.21 -15.53
N THR A 409 21.31 40.87 -14.32
CA THR A 409 20.59 40.86 -13.03
C THR A 409 19.77 42.13 -12.76
N LEU A 410 18.58 41.96 -12.18
CA LEU A 410 17.95 42.94 -11.28
C LEU A 410 17.31 42.23 -10.09
N VAL A 411 17.82 42.57 -8.91
CA VAL A 411 17.31 42.24 -7.58
C VAL A 411 16.18 43.22 -7.28
N SER A 412 15.07 42.75 -6.71
CA SER A 412 14.08 43.64 -6.09
C SER A 412 13.55 43.02 -4.80
N SER A 413 13.81 43.77 -3.73
CA SER A 413 13.39 43.60 -2.35
C SER A 413 11.87 43.68 -2.19
N ALA A 414 11.28 42.74 -1.45
CA ALA A 414 9.92 42.87 -0.92
C ALA A 414 9.98 43.36 0.54
N SER A 415 9.32 44.48 0.81
CA SER A 415 9.15 45.09 2.13
C SER A 415 7.85 44.64 2.78
N SER A 416 7.89 44.59 4.11
CA SER A 416 6.86 44.24 5.09
C SER A 416 5.55 45.04 4.98
N ALA A 417 4.42 44.39 5.36
CA ALA A 417 3.26 45.07 5.93
C ALA A 417 2.39 44.13 6.80
N THR A 418 2.54 44.32 8.11
CA THR A 418 1.53 44.45 9.17
C THR A 418 0.16 43.74 9.10
N THR A 419 -0.03 42.89 10.10
CA THR A 419 -1.22 42.51 10.89
C THR A 419 -2.48 43.38 10.78
N LEU A 420 -3.63 42.73 10.58
CA LEU A 420 -4.91 43.23 11.07
C LEU A 420 -5.77 42.07 11.59
N VAL A 421 -6.03 42.13 12.90
CA VAL A 421 -6.92 41.27 13.67
C VAL A 421 -8.35 41.81 13.52
N THR A 422 -9.30 40.94 13.17
CA THR A 422 -10.73 41.24 13.27
C THR A 422 -11.42 40.14 14.07
N ALA A 423 -11.98 40.55 15.22
CA ALA A 423 -12.74 39.73 16.14
C ALA A 423 -14.14 39.41 15.59
N VAL A 424 -14.61 38.20 15.88
CA VAL A 424 -15.98 37.72 15.65
C VAL A 424 -16.75 37.79 16.97
N PRO A 425 -17.97 38.36 17.02
CA PRO A 425 -18.76 38.37 18.24
C PRO A 425 -19.55 37.07 18.42
N ALA A 426 -19.59 36.62 19.68
CA ALA A 426 -20.40 35.51 20.16
C ALA A 426 -21.88 35.89 20.25
N THR A 427 -22.76 34.94 19.93
CA THR A 427 -24.17 34.96 20.35
C THR A 427 -24.55 33.63 21.00
N THR A 428 -25.09 33.77 22.21
CA THR A 428 -25.63 32.74 23.08
C THR A 428 -27.14 32.53 22.84
N SER A 429 -27.61 31.29 22.95
CA SER A 429 -28.93 30.84 23.47
C SER A 429 -29.23 29.45 22.90
N ALA A 430 -29.97 28.53 23.50
CA ALA A 430 -30.40 28.28 24.87
C ALA A 430 -30.93 26.81 24.87
N SER A 431 -30.85 26.18 26.03
CA SER A 431 -31.27 24.80 26.34
C SER A 431 -32.77 24.55 26.14
N ALA A 432 -33.13 23.38 25.57
CA ALA A 432 -34.38 22.68 25.90
C ALA A 432 -34.30 21.17 25.55
N ALA A 433 -34.47 20.32 26.56
CA ALA A 433 -34.92 18.92 26.48
C ALA A 433 -35.56 18.57 27.85
N PRO A 434 -36.36 17.48 28.00
CA PRO A 434 -36.93 16.57 27.00
C PRO A 434 -38.47 16.36 27.18
N ALA A 435 -39.12 15.80 26.16
CA ALA A 435 -40.43 15.15 26.32
C ALA A 435 -40.26 13.65 26.07
N GLY A 436 -40.53 12.84 27.10
CA GLY A 436 -40.45 11.39 27.03
C GLY A 436 -41.62 10.78 26.26
N CYS A 437 -41.41 9.57 25.73
CA CYS A 437 -42.50 8.65 25.50
C CYS A 437 -42.01 7.20 25.57
N THR A 438 -42.82 6.40 26.25
CA THR A 438 -42.67 5.04 26.71
C THR A 438 -42.58 3.99 25.60
N THR A 439 -41.66 3.03 25.76
CA THR A 439 -41.64 1.77 25.01
C THR A 439 -42.66 0.79 25.59
N SER A 440 -43.63 0.37 24.78
CA SER A 440 -44.42 -0.83 25.03
C SER A 440 -43.80 -1.98 24.24
N THR A 441 -43.27 -2.95 24.97
CA THR A 441 -42.94 -4.30 24.51
C THR A 441 -44.18 -4.99 23.94
N ARG A 442 -44.03 -5.68 22.80
CA ARG A 442 -44.83 -6.87 22.49
C ARG A 442 -43.98 -7.90 21.76
N HIS A 443 -43.84 -9.05 22.43
CA HIS A 443 -43.54 -10.33 21.83
C HIS A 443 -44.51 -10.64 20.70
N TYR A 444 -44.00 -11.13 19.57
CA TYR A 444 -44.24 -12.49 19.06
C TYR A 444 -43.14 -12.86 18.06
#